data_AF-A0A7I8JT71-F1
#
_entry.id   AF-A0A7I8JT71-F1
#
_cell.length_a   1.000
_cell.length_b   1.000
_cell.length_c   1.000
_cell.angle_alpha   90.00
_cell.angle_beta   90.00
_cell.angle_gamma   90.00
#
_symmetry.space_group_name_H-M   'P 1'
#
loop_
_entity.id
_entity.type
_entity.pdbx_description
1 polymer ?
#
loop_
_entity_poly.entity_id
_entity_poly.type
_entity_poly.pdbx_seq_one_letter_code
_entity_poly.pdbx_strand_id
1 'polypeptide(L)'
;MPFEADAAVWRTLLSACVAHGDAGLGRTACRRILEVDPQDDSAYVMLANVYAAAGRRDEVAELWSTMRYRGVKKEGGRSWVEVRGRCTSFWRATGGTRGRRRYTPRWRS
;
A
#
# COMPACT_ATOMS: atom_id res chain seq x y z
N MET A 1 11.48 11.77 -24.50
CA MET A 1 10.06 11.61 -24.16
C MET A 1 9.86 12.14 -22.73
N PRO A 2 9.37 13.38 -22.50
CA PRO A 2 9.15 13.87 -21.15
C PRO A 2 7.71 13.54 -20.74
N PHE A 3 7.50 12.31 -20.27
CA PHE A 3 6.29 12.00 -19.50
C PHE A 3 6.56 12.41 -18.05
N GLU A 4 5.68 13.20 -17.44
CA GLU A 4 5.68 13.30 -15.99
C GLU A 4 5.48 11.88 -15.45
N ALA A 5 6.46 11.41 -14.68
CA ALA A 5 6.41 10.08 -14.11
C ALA A 5 5.21 10.02 -13.17
N ASP A 6 4.14 9.37 -13.65
CA ASP A 6 2.92 9.12 -12.90
C ASP A 6 3.23 8.35 -11.61
N ALA A 7 2.35 8.44 -10.61
CA ALA A 7 2.49 7.72 -9.34
C ALA A 7 2.75 6.22 -9.56
N ALA A 8 2.22 5.64 -10.64
CA ALA A 8 2.49 4.25 -11.05
C ALA A 8 3.98 3.96 -11.37
N VAL A 9 4.68 4.90 -12.01
CA VAL A 9 6.12 4.75 -12.35
C VAL A 9 6.95 4.76 -11.07
N TRP A 10 6.67 5.72 -10.17
CA TRP A 10 7.36 5.78 -8.88
C TRP A 10 7.03 4.60 -7.98
N ARG A 11 5.81 4.08 -8.00
CA ARG A 11 5.46 2.82 -7.29
C ARG A 11 6.24 1.63 -7.84
N THR A 12 6.39 1.54 -9.16
CA THR A 12 7.17 0.47 -9.80
C THR A 12 8.64 0.56 -9.39
N LEU A 13 9.20 1.77 -9.41
CA LEU A 13 10.57 2.02 -8.95
C LEU A 13 10.74 1.67 -7.47
N LEU A 14 9.79 2.07 -6.61
CA LEU A 14 9.80 1.77 -5.19
C LEU A 14 9.73 0.26 -4.93
N SER A 15 8.92 -0.47 -5.71
CA SER A 15 8.87 -1.94 -5.64
C SER A 15 10.21 -2.58 -6.01
N ALA A 16 10.93 -2.02 -6.99
CA ALA A 16 12.28 -2.47 -7.32
C ALA A 16 13.27 -2.15 -6.18
N CYS A 17 13.16 -0.98 -5.54
CA CYS A 17 13.98 -0.64 -4.36
C CYS A 17 13.74 -1.58 -3.18
N VAL A 18 12.51 -2.07 -2.98
CA VAL A 18 12.21 -3.11 -1.98
C VAL A 18 12.96 -4.42 -2.30
N ALA A 19 13.02 -4.81 -3.57
CA ALA A 19 13.71 -6.03 -3.99
C ALA A 19 15.24 -5.92 -3.89
N HIS A 20 15.81 -4.74 -4.16
CA HIS A 20 17.26 -4.51 -4.18
C HIS A 20 17.82 -3.91 -2.88
N GLY A 21 16.96 -3.48 -1.95
CA GLY A 21 17.37 -2.93 -0.65
C GLY A 21 17.93 -1.50 -0.69
N ASP A 22 17.66 -0.74 -1.75
CA ASP A 22 18.14 0.65 -1.86
C ASP A 22 17.21 1.62 -1.11
N ALA A 23 17.58 1.93 0.14
CA ALA A 23 16.85 2.85 1.00
C ALA A 23 16.87 4.31 0.52
N GLY A 24 17.96 4.76 -0.12
CA GLY A 24 18.08 6.15 -0.59
C GLY A 24 17.16 6.43 -1.77
N LEU A 25 17.15 5.51 -2.73
CA LEU A 25 16.29 5.60 -3.91
C LEU A 25 14.82 5.34 -3.54
N GLY A 26 14.58 4.40 -2.62
CA GLY A 26 13.24 4.13 -2.07
C GLY A 26 12.64 5.36 -1.36
N ARG A 27 13.42 6.10 -0.57
CA ARG A 27 12.97 7.34 0.07
C ARG A 27 12.56 8.39 -0.96
N THR A 28 13.35 8.56 -2.01
CA THR A 28 13.10 9.54 -3.07
C THR A 28 11.84 9.20 -3.85
N ALA A 29 11.69 7.92 -4.24
CA ALA A 29 10.50 7.44 -4.94
C ALA A 29 9.24 7.59 -4.08
N CYS A 30 9.28 7.20 -2.80
CA CYS A 30 8.17 7.37 -1.87
C CYS A 30 7.78 8.85 -1.71
N ARG A 31 8.75 9.76 -1.55
CA ARG A 31 8.47 11.20 -1.45
C ARG A 31 7.75 11.70 -2.69
N ARG A 32 8.15 11.27 -3.88
CA ARG A 32 7.51 11.69 -5.13
C ARG A 32 6.08 11.16 -5.25
N ILE A 33 5.81 9.94 -4.79
CA ILE A 33 4.43 9.42 -4.71
C ILE A 33 3.60 10.25 -3.74
N LEU A 34 4.13 10.57 -2.55
CA LEU A 34 3.42 11.34 -1.53
C LEU A 34 3.21 12.82 -1.91
N GLU A 35 4.01 13.37 -2.82
CA GLU A 35 3.78 14.69 -3.42
C GLU A 35 2.60 14.66 -4.39
N VAL A 36 2.33 13.53 -5.05
CA VAL A 36 1.18 13.33 -5.95
C VAL A 36 -0.08 12.93 -5.17
N ASP A 37 0.04 11.93 -4.29
CA ASP A 37 -1.01 11.42 -3.42
C ASP A 37 -0.49 11.24 -1.98
N PRO A 38 -0.72 12.23 -1.10
CA PRO A 38 -0.29 12.18 0.30
C PRO A 38 -0.99 11.10 1.15
N GLN A 39 -2.08 10.51 0.66
CA GLN A 39 -2.90 9.52 1.37
C GLN A 39 -2.64 8.08 0.90
N ASP A 40 -1.67 7.89 -0.01
CA ASP A 40 -1.28 6.58 -0.51
C ASP A 40 -0.63 5.72 0.60
N ASP A 41 -1.41 4.79 1.14
CA ASP A 41 -0.98 3.86 2.18
C ASP A 41 0.06 2.84 1.66
N SER A 42 0.00 2.50 0.38
CA SER A 42 0.92 1.56 -0.26
C SER A 42 2.33 2.12 -0.34
N ALA A 43 2.49 3.41 -0.62
CA ALA A 43 3.79 4.08 -0.66
C ALA A 43 4.48 4.06 0.71
N TYR A 44 3.73 4.30 1.78
CA TYR A 44 4.25 4.19 3.15
C TYR A 44 4.64 2.76 3.50
N VAL A 45 3.78 1.78 3.22
CA VAL A 45 4.07 0.37 3.52
C VAL A 45 5.31 -0.12 2.76
N MET A 46 5.45 0.26 1.49
CA MET A 46 6.64 -0.10 0.70
C MET A 46 7.91 0.51 1.27
N LEU A 47 7.91 1.81 1.63
CA LEU A 47 9.09 2.44 2.24
C LEU A 47 9.44 1.83 3.60
N ALA A 48 8.44 1.52 4.44
CA ALA A 48 8.66 0.82 5.70
C ALA A 48 9.32 -0.55 5.49
N ASN A 49 8.95 -1.28 4.43
CA ASN A 49 9.60 -2.54 4.09
C ASN A 49 11.06 -2.35 3.67
N VAL A 50 11.37 -1.31 2.87
CA VAL A 50 12.77 -1.00 2.50
C VAL A 50 13.61 -0.69 3.76
N TYR A 51 13.11 0.16 4.66
CA TYR A 51 13.81 0.49 5.90
C TYR A 51 13.94 -0.72 6.84
N ALA A 52 12.92 -1.58 6.91
CA ALA A 52 12.99 -2.81 7.68
C ALA A 52 14.07 -3.77 7.13
N ALA A 53 14.17 -3.91 5.80
CA ALA A 53 15.22 -4.71 5.16
C ALA A 53 16.62 -4.14 5.40
N ALA A 54 16.74 -2.81 5.46
CA ALA A 54 17.98 -2.11 5.80
C ALA A 54 18.29 -2.05 7.31
N GLY A 55 17.46 -2.65 8.17
CA GLY A 55 17.64 -2.63 9.63
C GLY A 55 17.35 -1.28 10.31
N ARG A 56 16.80 -0.30 9.59
CA ARG A 56 16.53 1.07 10.06
C ARG A 56 15.19 1.16 10.79
N ARG A 57 15.08 0.46 11.92
CA ARG A 57 13.84 0.32 12.69
C ARG A 57 13.27 1.64 13.21
N ASP A 58 14.13 2.60 13.56
CA ASP A 58 13.70 3.90 14.05
C ASP A 58 12.97 4.72 12.97
N GLU A 59 13.46 4.66 11.73
CA GLU A 59 12.79 5.32 10.61
C GLU A 59 11.46 4.66 10.25
N VAL A 60 11.36 3.34 10.41
CA VAL A 60 10.07 2.66 10.30
C VAL A 60 9.12 3.20 11.38
N ALA A 61 9.55 3.34 12.62
CA ALA A 61 8.70 3.87 13.68
C ALA A 61 8.23 5.32 13.40
N GLU A 62 9.13 6.19 12.93
CA GLU A 62 8.78 7.56 12.50
C GLU A 62 7.79 7.57 11.33
N LEU A 63 7.97 6.67 10.36
CA LEU A 63 7.09 6.57 9.21
C LEU A 63 5.66 6.21 9.64
N TRP A 64 5.53 5.23 10.54
CA TRP A 64 4.23 4.82 11.07
C TRP A 64 3.60 5.86 12.00
N SER A 65 4.41 6.66 12.68
CA SER A 65 3.95 7.83 13.43
C SER A 65 3.39 8.90 12.48
N THR A 66 4.09 9.15 11.38
CA THR A 66 3.67 10.10 10.33
C THR A 66 2.36 9.64 9.67
N MET A 67 2.20 8.35 9.37
CA MET A 67 0.94 7.80 8.86
C MET A 67 -0.22 8.04 9.84
N ARG A 68 0.00 7.79 11.13
CA ARG A 68 -1.01 8.03 12.18
C ARG A 68 -1.38 9.50 12.29
N TYR A 69 -0.39 10.40 12.28
CA TYR A 69 -0.62 11.85 12.33
C TYR A 69 -1.42 12.34 11.11
N ARG A 70 -1.13 11.81 9.92
CA ARG A 70 -1.84 12.15 8.67
C ARG A 70 -3.19 11.46 8.51
N GLY A 71 -3.58 10.59 9.44
CA GLY A 71 -4.82 9.82 9.38
C GLY A 71 -4.80 8.69 8.33
N VAL A 72 -3.65 8.41 7.72
CA VAL A 72 -3.47 7.35 6.71
C VAL A 72 -3.56 6.00 7.42
N LYS A 73 -4.65 5.29 7.17
CA LYS A 73 -4.83 3.91 7.65
C LYS A 73 -4.44 2.97 6.51
N LYS A 74 -3.63 1.97 6.83
CA LYS A 74 -3.39 0.85 5.91
C LYS A 74 -4.73 0.23 5.54
N GLU A 75 -5.13 0.35 4.28
CA GLU A 75 -6.22 -0.45 3.75
C GLU A 75 -5.74 -1.90 3.75
N GLY A 76 -6.40 -2.73 4.57
CA GLY A 76 -6.16 -4.16 4.55
C GLY A 76 -6.46 -4.68 3.16
N GLY A 77 -5.49 -5.38 2.55
CA GLY A 77 -5.63 -5.91 1.20
C GLY A 77 -6.96 -6.64 1.02
N ARG A 78 -7.71 -6.23 0.00
CA ARG A 78 -8.93 -6.91 -0.45
C ARG A 78 -8.53 -7.80 -1.61
N SER A 79 -8.61 -9.11 -1.42
CA SER A 79 -8.53 -10.07 -2.52
C SER A 79 -9.93 -10.58 -2.78
N TRP A 80 -10.39 -10.59 -4.03
CA TRP A 80 -11.61 -11.32 -4.38
C TRP A 80 -11.22 -12.55 -5.20
N VAL A 81 -11.84 -13.68 -4.88
CA VAL A 81 -11.73 -14.89 -5.68
C VAL A 81 -13.10 -15.14 -6.30
N GLU A 82 -13.14 -15.32 -7.62
CA GLU A 82 -14.35 -15.67 -8.35
C GLU A 82 -14.34 -17.16 -8.66
N VAL A 83 -15.31 -17.89 -8.10
CA VAL A 83 -15.50 -19.32 -8.38
C VAL A 83 -16.90 -19.51 -8.95
N ARG A 84 -16.99 -19.90 -10.23
CA ARG A 84 -18.25 -20.20 -10.94
C ARG A 84 -19.31 -19.08 -10.81
N GLY A 85 -18.91 -17.83 -11.12
CA GLY A 85 -19.80 -16.65 -11.05
C GLY A 85 -20.12 -16.19 -9.62
N ARG A 86 -19.39 -16.70 -8.62
CA ARG A 86 -19.57 -16.36 -7.21
C ARG A 86 -18.31 -15.63 -6.73
N CYS A 87 -18.39 -14.30 -6.64
CA CYS A 87 -17.33 -13.47 -6.08
C CYS A 87 -17.31 -13.57 -4.56
N THR A 88 -16.21 -14.10 -4.01
CA THR A 88 -15.94 -14.08 -2.57
C THR A 88 -14.83 -13.08 -2.32
N SER A 89 -15.17 -11.90 -1.79
CA SER A 89 -14.18 -10.93 -1.32
C SER A 89 -13.67 -11.31 0.05
N PHE A 90 -12.37 -11.47 0.18
CA PHE A 90 -11.64 -11.62 1.43
C PHE A 90 -10.93 -10.30 1.75
N TRP A 91 -11.13 -9.80 2.96
CA TRP A 91 -10.38 -8.66 3.48
C TRP A 91 -9.69 -9.09 4.77
N ARG A 92 -8.41 -8.75 4.94
CA ARG A 92 -7.74 -8.84 6.24
C ARG A 92 -8.06 -7.58 7.04
N ALA A 93 -8.96 -7.71 8.01
CA ALA A 93 -9.23 -6.66 8.99
C ALA A 93 -8.11 -6.63 10.04
N THR A 94 -7.40 -5.52 10.15
CA THR A 94 -6.43 -5.26 11.23
C THR A 94 -7.18 -4.56 12.37
N GLY A 95 -7.99 -5.32 13.10
CA GLY A 95 -8.84 -4.84 14.19
C GLY A 95 -9.94 -5.85 14.47
N GLY A 96 -9.95 -6.41 15.69
CA GLY A 96 -10.80 -7.54 16.05
C GLY A 96 -12.29 -7.26 15.89
N THR A 97 -12.88 -7.79 14.83
CA THR A 97 -14.27 -8.30 14.78
C THR A 97 -14.43 -9.11 13.49
N ARG A 98 -14.71 -10.42 13.63
CA ARG A 98 -15.04 -11.30 12.51
C ARG A 98 -16.44 -10.95 11.99
N GLY A 99 -16.54 -10.06 11.02
CA GLY A 99 -17.77 -9.82 10.27
C GLY A 99 -17.75 -10.59 8.95
N ARG A 100 -18.58 -11.63 8.80
CA ARG A 100 -18.88 -12.23 7.49
C ARG A 100 -19.99 -11.41 6.84
N ARG A 101 -19.69 -10.59 5.83
CA ARG A 101 -20.74 -9.99 4.99
C ARG A 101 -20.83 -10.75 3.67
N ARG A 102 -22.00 -11.35 3.42
CA ARG A 102 -22.34 -11.91 2.10
C ARG A 102 -22.67 -10.76 1.17
N TYR A 103 -22.00 -10.70 0.03
CA TYR A 103 -22.42 -9.88 -1.09
C TYR A 103 -23.18 -10.77 -2.07
N THR A 104 -24.38 -10.36 -2.47
CA THR A 104 -25.09 -10.94 -3.61
C THR A 104 -25.09 -9.87 -4.71
N PRO A 105 -24.52 -10.14 -5.90
CA PRO A 105 -24.63 -9.19 -6.99
C PRO A 105 -26.09 -9.14 -7.46
N ARG A 106 -26.71 -7.97 -7.35
CA ARG A 106 -28.01 -7.68 -7.95
C ARG A 106 -27.79 -7.09 -9.34
N TRP A 107 -27.51 -7.95 -10.32
CA TRP A 107 -27.61 -7.61 -11.72
C TRP A 107 -28.59 -8.59 -12.39
N ARG A 108 -29.84 -8.15 -12.51
CA ARG A 108 -30.84 -8.74 -13.42
C ARG A 108 -31.76 -7.62 -13.88
N SER A 109 -31.61 -7.22 -15.12
CA SER A 109 -32.63 -6.64 -16.01
C SER A 109 -32.26 -7.09 -17.41
#